data_AF-A0AAU1V4N7-F1
#
_entry.id   AF-A0AAU1V4N7-F1
#
_cell.length_a   1.000
_cell.length_b   1.000
_cell.length_c   1.000
_cell.angle_alpha   90.00
_cell.angle_beta   90.00
_cell.angle_gamma   90.00
#
_symmetry.space_group_name_H-M   'P 1'
#
loop_
_entity.id
_entity.type
_entity.pdbx_description
1 polymer ?
#
loop_
_entity_poly.entity_id
_entity_poly.type
_entity_poly.pdbx_seq_one_letter_code
_entity_poly.pdbx_strand_id
1 'polypeptide(L)'
;MGSREGLRQEVDQYVLDVFEAMLGELTGDGGAELLDPGAGASSLSEVFARHLPDDSPLPSYLRRLLLSDTDAAQLLFRRLYEPSRAALDGLAAAGLAAPGRDPAVRAALLLANDLALFLLRDRLAEVLGTDPLSVDGMTRWAPEMLSIYAGGLNAVPPEPQGDAP
;
A
#
# COMPACT_ATOMS: atom_id res chain seq x y z
N MET A 1 13.74 -35.46 8.50
CA MET A 1 12.64 -34.53 8.14
C MET A 1 12.86 -33.28 8.98
N GLY A 2 13.47 -32.22 8.46
CA GLY A 2 13.86 -31.07 9.32
C GLY A 2 14.73 -29.98 8.68
N SER A 3 15.17 -30.13 7.43
CA SER A 3 16.02 -29.12 6.77
C SER A 3 15.27 -28.26 5.73
N ARG A 4 14.15 -28.76 5.18
CA ARG A 4 13.34 -28.03 4.19
C ARG A 4 12.32 -27.09 4.82
N GLU A 5 11.60 -27.57 5.84
CA GLU A 5 10.66 -26.75 6.61
C GLU A 5 11.38 -25.65 7.39
N GLY A 6 12.54 -25.96 8.01
CA GLY A 6 13.35 -24.96 8.74
C GLY A 6 13.88 -23.86 7.83
N LEU A 7 14.40 -24.22 6.65
CA LEU A 7 14.87 -23.25 5.66
C LEU A 7 13.72 -22.37 5.13
N ARG A 8 12.53 -22.94 4.94
CA ARG A 8 11.34 -22.18 4.52
C ARG A 8 10.94 -21.15 5.57
N GLN A 9 10.97 -21.54 6.84
CA GLN A 9 10.62 -20.67 7.96
C GLN A 9 11.64 -19.55 8.18
N GLU A 10 12.94 -19.82 7.98
CA GLU A 10 13.98 -18.78 8.00
C GLU A 10 13.86 -17.81 6.81
N VAL A 11 13.54 -18.31 5.62
CA VAL A 11 13.28 -17.47 4.44
C VAL A 11 12.02 -16.63 4.65
N ASP A 12 10.94 -17.21 5.20
CA ASP A 12 9.75 -16.46 5.60
C ASP A 12 10.15 -15.32 6.53
N GLN A 13 10.85 -15.61 7.63
CA GLN A 13 11.24 -14.59 8.60
C GLN A 13 12.11 -13.48 7.99
N TYR A 14 13.09 -13.83 7.16
CA TYR A 14 13.92 -12.85 6.47
C TYR A 14 13.09 -11.95 5.54
N VAL A 15 12.15 -12.53 4.81
CA VAL A 15 11.23 -11.79 3.94
C VAL A 15 10.33 -10.85 4.76
N LEU A 16 9.83 -11.32 5.92
CA LEU A 16 9.03 -10.50 6.83
C LEU A 16 9.84 -9.31 7.33
N ASP A 17 11.09 -9.52 7.75
CA ASP A 17 11.95 -8.47 8.31
C ASP A 17 12.30 -7.40 7.27
N VAL A 18 12.60 -7.80 6.02
CA VAL A 18 12.86 -6.85 4.91
C VAL A 18 11.60 -6.01 4.61
N PHE A 19 10.44 -6.65 4.58
CA PHE A 19 9.19 -5.95 4.27
C PHE A 19 8.73 -5.07 5.43
N GLU A 20 8.95 -5.47 6.67
CA GLU A 20 8.73 -4.66 7.88
C GLU A 20 9.62 -3.42 7.87
N ALA A 21 10.91 -3.54 7.52
CA ALA A 21 11.82 -2.40 7.38
C ALA A 21 11.36 -1.43 6.29
N MET A 22 10.96 -1.95 5.12
CA MET A 22 10.42 -1.15 4.03
C MET A 22 9.16 -0.39 4.46
N LEU A 23 8.19 -1.05 5.11
CA LEU A 23 6.98 -0.37 5.59
C LEU A 23 7.28 0.61 6.72
N GLY A 24 8.23 0.31 7.61
CA GLY A 24 8.68 1.25 8.65
C GLY A 24 9.21 2.55 8.05
N GLU A 25 9.97 2.46 6.94
CA GLU A 25 10.42 3.65 6.20
C GLU A 25 9.25 4.41 5.55
N LEU A 26 8.26 3.70 5.01
CA LEU A 26 7.07 4.31 4.38
C LEU A 26 6.08 4.93 5.39
N THR A 27 6.02 4.42 6.61
CA THR A 27 5.05 4.82 7.64
C THR A 27 5.66 5.73 8.71
N GLY A 28 6.97 6.00 8.64
CA GLY A 28 7.73 6.82 9.58
C GLY A 28 7.46 8.33 9.46
N ASP A 29 8.34 9.13 10.07
CA ASP A 29 8.23 10.59 10.32
C ASP A 29 8.00 11.48 9.06
N GLY A 30 7.95 10.90 7.86
CA GLY A 30 7.71 11.56 6.57
C GLY A 30 6.25 11.63 6.14
N GLY A 31 5.28 11.34 7.01
CA GLY A 31 3.84 11.30 6.66
C GLY A 31 3.28 12.56 5.98
N ALA A 32 3.92 13.72 6.16
CA ALA A 32 3.56 14.95 5.46
C ALA A 32 4.09 15.03 4.01
N GLU A 33 5.27 14.44 3.73
CA GLU A 33 5.84 14.39 2.38
C GLU A 33 5.11 13.37 1.49
N LEU A 34 4.51 12.33 2.09
CA LEU A 34 3.65 11.36 1.39
C LEU A 34 2.31 11.93 0.93
N LEU A 35 1.88 13.06 1.49
CA LEU A 35 0.68 13.78 1.07
C LEU A 35 0.95 14.72 -0.11
N ASP A 36 2.22 14.99 -0.44
CA ASP A 36 2.59 15.63 -1.71
C ASP A 36 2.62 14.54 -2.81
N PRO A 37 1.73 14.63 -3.82
CA PRO A 37 1.64 13.63 -4.88
C PRO A 37 2.96 13.42 -5.63
N GLY A 38 3.82 14.44 -5.74
CA GLY A 38 5.09 14.36 -6.46
C GLY A 38 6.23 13.82 -5.60
N ALA A 39 6.41 14.36 -4.40
CA ALA A 39 7.48 13.94 -3.49
C ALA A 39 7.22 12.54 -2.89
N GLY A 40 5.96 12.25 -2.52
CA GLY A 40 5.54 10.95 -2.02
C GLY A 40 5.68 9.83 -3.06
N ALA A 41 5.39 10.13 -4.33
CA ALA A 41 5.53 9.18 -5.43
C ALA A 41 6.98 8.76 -5.70
N SER A 42 7.91 9.73 -5.70
CA SER A 42 9.34 9.48 -5.87
C SER A 42 9.92 8.69 -4.69
N SER A 43 9.52 9.07 -3.46
CA SER A 43 9.96 8.40 -2.23
C SER A 43 9.50 6.94 -2.16
N LEU A 44 8.23 6.66 -2.49
CA LEU A 44 7.69 5.30 -2.58
C LEU A 44 8.45 4.46 -3.62
N SER A 45 8.63 4.96 -4.84
CA SER A 45 9.34 4.23 -5.90
C SER A 45 10.79 3.92 -5.52
N GLU A 46 11.50 4.85 -4.88
CA GLU A 46 12.87 4.63 -4.40
C GLU A 46 12.96 3.59 -3.27
N VAL A 47 12.03 3.63 -2.30
CA VAL A 47 11.99 2.64 -1.20
C VAL A 47 11.72 1.24 -1.75
N PHE A 48 10.77 1.12 -2.69
CA PHE A 48 10.49 -0.15 -3.37
C PHE A 48 11.70 -0.64 -4.17
N ALA A 49 12.34 0.22 -4.97
CA ALA A 49 13.52 -0.16 -5.76
C ALA A 49 14.71 -0.59 -4.88
N ARG A 50 14.87 0.02 -3.71
CA ARG A 50 15.94 -0.29 -2.75
C ARG A 50 15.77 -1.65 -2.09
N HIS A 51 14.54 -1.98 -1.67
CA HIS A 51 14.24 -3.19 -0.91
C HIS A 51 13.78 -4.37 -1.79
N LEU A 52 13.29 -4.08 -3.00
CA LEU A 52 12.78 -5.05 -3.97
C LEU A 52 13.28 -4.73 -5.39
N PRO A 53 14.58 -4.97 -5.67
CA PRO A 53 15.11 -4.81 -7.02
C PRO A 53 14.39 -5.73 -8.02
N ASP A 54 14.35 -5.35 -9.30
CA ASP A 54 13.52 -6.03 -10.32
C ASP A 54 13.84 -7.52 -10.50
N ASP A 55 15.08 -7.94 -10.26
CA ASP A 55 15.51 -9.35 -10.32
C ASP A 55 15.27 -10.13 -9.02
N SER A 56 14.66 -9.51 -8.00
CA SER A 56 14.43 -10.13 -6.71
C SER A 56 13.30 -11.17 -6.79
N PRO A 57 13.47 -12.38 -6.23
CA PRO A 57 12.37 -13.33 -6.07
C PRO A 57 11.40 -12.93 -4.96
N LEU A 58 11.75 -11.93 -4.14
CA LEU A 58 11.01 -11.52 -2.95
C LEU A 58 9.57 -11.03 -3.24
N PRO A 59 9.30 -10.20 -4.28
CA PRO A 59 7.93 -9.75 -4.55
C PRO A 59 6.98 -10.91 -4.84
N SER A 60 7.41 -11.83 -5.70
CA SER A 60 6.63 -13.02 -6.04
C SER A 60 6.42 -13.95 -4.83
N TYR A 61 7.42 -14.07 -3.97
CA TYR A 61 7.32 -14.84 -2.74
C TYR A 61 6.33 -14.22 -1.75
N LEU A 62 6.43 -12.92 -1.50
CA LEU A 62 5.54 -12.14 -0.62
C LEU A 62 4.09 -12.22 -1.09
N ARG A 63 3.84 -12.04 -2.39
CA ARG A 63 2.49 -12.18 -2.98
C ARG A 63 1.90 -13.54 -2.67
N ARG A 64 2.70 -14.61 -2.86
CA ARG A 64 2.26 -15.97 -2.55
C ARG A 64 2.02 -16.16 -1.06
N LEU A 65 2.90 -15.65 -0.20
CA LEU A 65 2.77 -15.78 1.26
C LEU A 65 1.51 -15.06 1.76
N LEU A 66 1.28 -13.81 1.36
CA LEU A 66 0.10 -13.01 1.73
C LEU A 66 -1.23 -13.65 1.30
N LEU A 67 -1.24 -14.39 0.19
CA LEU A 67 -2.42 -15.07 -0.33
C LEU A 67 -2.57 -16.52 0.17
N SER A 68 -1.61 -17.02 0.94
CA SER A 68 -1.64 -18.37 1.48
C SER A 68 -2.45 -18.42 2.78
N ASP A 69 -3.18 -19.52 3.02
CA ASP A 69 -3.87 -19.75 4.29
C ASP A 69 -2.91 -20.41 5.30
N THR A 70 -1.92 -19.65 5.77
CA THR A 70 -0.91 -20.11 6.73
C THR A 70 -0.79 -19.17 7.92
N ASP A 71 -0.33 -19.68 9.06
CA ASP A 71 -0.06 -18.86 10.25
C ASP A 71 0.97 -17.75 9.96
N ALA A 72 1.93 -18.01 9.07
CA ALA A 72 2.90 -17.04 8.62
C ALA A 72 2.26 -15.88 7.84
N ALA A 73 1.27 -16.17 6.98
CA ALA A 73 0.52 -15.14 6.26
C ALA A 73 -0.30 -14.26 7.21
N GLN A 74 -0.95 -14.88 8.20
CA GLN A 74 -1.70 -14.13 9.22
C GLN A 74 -0.78 -13.27 10.10
N LEU A 75 0.38 -13.80 10.48
CA LEU A 75 1.37 -13.06 11.26
C LEU A 75 1.91 -11.88 10.47
N LEU A 76 2.25 -12.09 9.19
CA LEU A 76 2.67 -11.02 8.28
C LEU A 76 1.63 -9.92 8.23
N PHE A 77 0.38 -10.24 7.92
CA PHE A 77 -0.67 -9.23 7.79
C PHE A 77 -0.85 -8.43 9.09
N ARG A 78 -0.85 -9.08 10.25
CA ARG A 78 -0.91 -8.38 11.55
C ARG A 78 0.26 -7.42 11.75
N ARG A 79 1.47 -7.84 11.37
CA ARG A 79 2.67 -6.99 11.45
C ARG A 79 2.64 -5.80 10.50
N LEU A 80 1.92 -5.89 9.39
CA LEU A 80 1.72 -4.75 8.49
C LEU A 80 0.65 -3.79 9.01
N TYR A 81 -0.40 -4.33 9.60
CA TYR A 81 -1.52 -3.55 10.10
C TYR A 81 -1.15 -2.62 11.25
N GLU A 82 -0.28 -3.06 12.16
CA GLU A 82 0.10 -2.29 13.35
C GLU A 82 0.83 -0.97 13.03
N PRO A 83 1.89 -0.96 12.18
CA PRO A 83 2.49 0.27 11.68
C PRO A 83 1.52 1.16 10.90
N SER A 84 0.67 0.59 10.04
CA SER A 84 -0.33 1.37 9.28
C SER A 84 -1.32 2.08 10.21
N ARG A 85 -1.74 1.42 11.30
CA ARG A 85 -2.56 2.04 12.33
C ARG A 85 -1.82 3.16 13.05
N ALA A 86 -0.57 2.92 13.46
CA ALA A 86 0.24 3.93 14.14
C ALA A 86 0.47 5.18 13.25
N ALA A 87 0.71 4.99 11.94
CA ALA A 87 0.83 6.08 10.98
C ALA A 87 -0.46 6.89 10.86
N LEU A 88 -1.62 6.22 10.76
CA LEU A 88 -2.92 6.92 10.74
C LEU A 88 -3.15 7.71 12.03
N ASP A 89 -2.81 7.13 13.19
CA ASP A 89 -2.91 7.81 14.48
C ASP A 89 -2.00 9.05 14.53
N GLY A 90 -0.77 8.96 13.98
CA GLY A 90 0.16 10.08 13.86
C GLY A 90 -0.35 11.20 12.95
N LEU A 91 -0.84 10.85 11.75
CA LEU A 91 -1.45 11.82 10.82
C LEU A 91 -2.69 12.49 11.42
N ALA A 92 -3.51 11.75 12.17
CA ALA A 92 -4.67 12.29 12.86
C ALA A 92 -4.28 13.24 13.99
N ALA A 93 -3.26 12.89 14.79
CA ALA A 93 -2.74 13.75 15.85
C ALA A 93 -2.14 15.05 15.29
N ALA A 94 -1.55 15.01 14.09
CA ALA A 94 -1.04 16.18 13.38
C ALA A 94 -2.14 17.01 12.67
N GLY A 95 -3.39 16.55 12.67
CA GLY A 95 -4.50 17.22 11.96
C GLY A 95 -4.44 17.07 10.44
N LEU A 96 -3.60 16.17 9.92
CA LEU A 96 -3.41 15.92 8.49
C LEU A 96 -4.39 14.87 7.93
N ALA A 97 -4.96 14.03 8.81
CA ALA A 97 -5.97 13.04 8.43
C ALA A 97 -7.12 13.01 9.44
N ALA A 98 -8.31 12.65 8.97
CA ALA A 98 -9.39 12.30 9.87
C ALA A 98 -9.22 10.84 10.35
N PRO A 99 -9.46 10.53 11.64
CA PRO A 99 -9.42 9.15 12.14
C PRO A 99 -10.58 8.29 11.57
N GLY A 100 -11.65 8.92 11.10
CA GLY A 100 -12.83 8.23 10.55
C GLY A 100 -13.83 7.79 11.62
N ARG A 101 -14.86 7.05 11.19
CA ARG A 101 -15.88 6.48 12.10
C ARG A 101 -15.32 5.31 12.92
N ASP A 102 -14.46 4.51 12.29
CA ASP A 102 -13.76 3.39 12.89
C ASP A 102 -12.30 3.46 12.42
N PRO A 103 -11.36 3.92 13.28
CA PRO A 103 -9.96 4.06 12.91
C PRO A 103 -9.28 2.74 12.57
N ALA A 104 -9.70 1.64 13.21
CA ALA A 104 -9.14 0.32 12.94
C ALA A 104 -9.51 -0.14 11.53
N VAL A 105 -10.79 -0.01 11.16
CA VAL A 105 -11.25 -0.31 9.81
C VAL A 105 -10.63 0.61 8.77
N ARG A 106 -10.44 1.90 9.09
CA ARG A 106 -9.78 2.85 8.19
C ARG A 106 -8.34 2.46 7.90
N ALA A 107 -7.55 2.14 8.92
CA ALA A 107 -6.17 1.68 8.75
C ALA A 107 -6.10 0.40 7.91
N ALA A 108 -7.00 -0.56 8.16
CA ALA A 108 -7.06 -1.80 7.39
C ALA A 108 -7.43 -1.56 5.92
N LEU A 109 -8.35 -0.62 5.65
CA LEU A 109 -8.76 -0.27 4.29
C LEU A 109 -7.62 0.39 3.50
N LEU A 110 -6.89 1.32 4.12
CA LEU A 110 -5.73 1.98 3.50
C LEU A 110 -4.63 0.94 3.20
N LEU A 111 -4.29 0.10 4.18
CA LEU A 111 -3.31 -0.99 3.98
C LEU A 111 -3.74 -1.95 2.87
N ALA A 112 -5.02 -2.34 2.81
CA ALA A 112 -5.52 -3.22 1.76
C ALA A 112 -5.39 -2.59 0.36
N ASN A 113 -5.60 -1.27 0.24
CA ASN A 113 -5.40 -0.55 -1.01
C ASN A 113 -3.91 -0.53 -1.43
N ASP A 114 -3.00 -0.28 -0.49
CA ASP A 114 -1.56 -0.30 -0.77
C ASP A 114 -1.09 -1.69 -1.18
N LEU A 115 -1.59 -2.74 -0.51
CA LEU A 115 -1.32 -4.12 -0.89
C LEU A 115 -1.92 -4.47 -2.25
N ALA A 116 -3.06 -3.89 -2.66
CA ALA A 116 -3.64 -4.16 -3.97
C ALA A 116 -2.68 -3.76 -5.11
N LEU A 117 -2.03 -2.61 -5.01
CA LEU A 117 -0.98 -2.16 -5.95
C LEU A 117 0.16 -3.17 -6.05
N PHE A 118 0.62 -3.63 -4.88
CA PHE A 118 1.74 -4.56 -4.80
C PHE A 118 1.38 -5.95 -5.34
N LEU A 119 0.22 -6.49 -4.94
CA LEU A 119 -0.26 -7.82 -5.30
C LEU A 119 -0.66 -7.91 -6.78
N LEU A 120 -1.22 -6.83 -7.33
CA LEU A 120 -1.76 -6.79 -8.69
C LEU A 120 -0.86 -6.04 -9.69
N ARG A 121 0.36 -5.64 -9.29
CA ARG A 121 1.31 -4.83 -10.09
C ARG A 121 1.34 -5.24 -11.57
N ASP A 122 1.56 -6.52 -11.85
CA ASP A 122 1.72 -7.01 -13.23
C ASP A 122 0.42 -6.85 -14.03
N ARG A 123 -0.74 -7.11 -13.41
CA ARG A 123 -2.06 -6.97 -14.05
C ARG A 123 -2.45 -5.50 -14.23
N LEU A 124 -2.10 -4.66 -13.27
CA LEU A 124 -2.29 -3.21 -13.37
C LEU A 124 -1.39 -2.64 -14.47
N ALA A 125 -0.14 -3.10 -14.58
CA ALA A 125 0.80 -2.68 -15.62
C ALA A 125 0.29 -3.04 -17.02
N GLU A 126 -0.25 -4.27 -17.19
CA GLU A 126 -0.87 -4.71 -18.44
C GLU A 126 -2.04 -3.81 -18.86
N VAL A 127 -2.90 -3.40 -17.92
CA VAL A 127 -4.09 -2.58 -18.21
C VAL A 127 -3.77 -1.10 -18.39
N LEU A 128 -2.86 -0.56 -17.57
CA LEU A 128 -2.52 0.87 -17.54
C LEU A 128 -1.42 1.24 -18.53
N GLY A 129 -0.74 0.24 -19.11
CA GLY A 129 0.39 0.40 -20.03
C GLY A 129 1.67 0.90 -19.37
N THR A 130 1.72 0.95 -18.04
CA THR A 130 2.86 1.42 -17.25
C THR A 130 2.82 0.73 -15.90
N ASP A 131 3.97 0.32 -15.40
CA ASP A 131 4.09 -0.24 -14.06
C ASP A 131 3.66 0.80 -13.01
N PRO A 132 2.61 0.55 -12.21
CA PRO A 132 2.12 1.53 -11.24
C PRO A 132 3.13 1.88 -10.15
N LEU A 133 4.13 1.02 -9.88
CA LEU A 133 5.19 1.29 -8.90
C LEU A 133 6.44 1.96 -9.50
N SER A 134 6.47 2.18 -10.82
CA SER A 134 7.49 3.02 -11.46
C SER A 134 7.23 4.50 -11.18
N VAL A 135 8.24 5.35 -11.36
CA VAL A 135 8.12 6.82 -11.21
C VAL A 135 6.99 7.38 -12.10
N ASP A 136 6.95 6.98 -13.37
CA ASP A 136 5.92 7.42 -14.32
C ASP A 136 4.53 6.91 -13.94
N GLY A 137 4.45 5.66 -13.47
CA GLY A 137 3.21 5.06 -12.98
C GLY A 137 2.67 5.79 -11.76
N MET A 138 3.52 6.08 -10.79
CA MET A 138 3.14 6.73 -9.54
C MET A 138 2.76 8.20 -9.75
N THR A 139 3.38 8.89 -10.71
CA THR A 139 3.00 10.24 -11.15
C THR A 139 1.55 10.30 -11.66
N ARG A 140 1.07 9.22 -12.28
CA ARG A 140 -0.32 9.09 -12.74
C ARG A 140 -1.25 8.56 -11.65
N TRP A 141 -0.78 7.65 -10.81
CA TRP A 141 -1.58 6.94 -9.83
C TRP A 141 -1.86 7.76 -8.57
N ALA A 142 -0.83 8.40 -7.99
CA ALA A 142 -0.95 9.10 -6.72
C ALA A 142 -2.01 10.22 -6.73
N PRO A 143 -2.11 11.07 -7.78
CA PRO A 143 -3.15 12.11 -7.82
C PRO A 143 -4.58 11.54 -7.81
N GLU A 144 -4.83 10.44 -8.52
CA GLU A 144 -6.15 9.79 -8.56
C GLU A 144 -6.53 9.22 -7.18
N MET A 145 -5.59 8.51 -6.55
CA MET A 145 -5.80 7.94 -5.21
C MET A 145 -6.05 9.05 -4.16
N LEU A 146 -5.25 10.12 -4.20
CA LEU A 146 -5.43 11.25 -3.28
C LEU A 146 -6.74 12.01 -3.53
N SER A 147 -7.17 12.15 -4.79
CA SER A 147 -8.47 12.74 -5.12
C SER A 147 -9.62 11.96 -4.48
N ILE A 148 -9.58 10.63 -4.55
CA ILE A 148 -10.58 9.76 -3.93
C ILE A 148 -10.55 9.87 -2.40
N TYR A 149 -9.38 9.93 -1.78
CA TYR A 149 -9.28 10.04 -0.32
C TYR A 149 -9.66 11.42 0.22
N ALA A 150 -9.32 12.49 -0.50
CA ALA A 150 -9.61 13.86 -0.08
C ALA A 150 -11.06 14.26 -0.39
N GLY A 151 -11.56 13.94 -1.59
CA GLY A 151 -12.87 14.35 -2.09
C GLY A 151 -13.98 13.30 -1.99
N GLY A 152 -13.61 12.01 -1.85
CA GLY A 152 -14.54 10.89 -1.99
C GLY A 152 -14.89 10.59 -3.45
N LEU A 153 -15.51 9.43 -3.70
CA LEU A 153 -15.92 8.97 -5.03
C LEU A 153 -17.31 9.49 -5.44
N ASN A 154 -17.90 10.41 -4.69
CA ASN A 154 -19.29 10.81 -4.91
C ASN A 154 -19.38 11.77 -6.10
N ALA A 155 -20.32 11.50 -7.01
CA ALA A 155 -20.70 12.45 -8.06
C ALA A 155 -21.85 13.34 -7.58
N VAL A 156 -21.90 14.57 -8.08
CA VAL A 156 -23.11 15.40 -7.97
C VAL A 156 -24.17 14.76 -8.89
N PRO A 157 -25.39 14.48 -8.40
CA PRO A 157 -26.46 13.97 -9.25
C PRO A 157 -26.68 14.91 -10.44
N PRO A 158 -26.88 14.40 -11.66
CA PRO A 158 -27.19 15.27 -12.79
C PRO A 158 -28.46 16.05 -12.46
N GLU A 159 -28.43 17.38 -12.65
CA GLU A 159 -29.63 18.19 -12.49
C GLU A 159 -30.71 17.65 -13.42
N PRO A 160 -31.97 17.54 -12.96
CA PRO A 160 -33.06 17.14 -13.82
C PRO A 160 -33.10 18.12 -14.98
N GLN A 161 -32.86 17.62 -16.20
CA GLN A 161 -33.12 18.38 -17.43
C GLN A 161 -34.59 18.77 -17.38
N GLY A 162 -34.85 20.02 -17.03
CA GLY A 162 -36.19 20.57 -17.06
C GLY A 162 -36.74 20.35 -18.46
N ASP A 163 -37.89 19.70 -18.55
CA ASP A 163 -38.70 19.69 -19.76
C ASP A 163 -38.81 21.15 -20.23
N ALA A 164 -38.17 21.43 -21.38
CA ALA A 164 -38.35 22.71 -22.03
C ALA A 164 -39.83 22.82 -22.44
N PRO A 165 -40.51 23.94 -22.14
CA PRO A 165 -41.93 24.11 -22.41
C PRO A 165 -42.27 24.12 -23.90
#